data_AF-A0AAV4Q0J5-F1
#
_entry.id   AF-A0AAV4Q0J5-F1
#
_cell.length_a   1.000
_cell.length_b   1.000
_cell.length_c   1.000
_cell.angle_alpha   90.00
_cell.angle_beta   90.00
_cell.angle_gamma   90.00
#
_symmetry.space_group_name_H-M   'P 1'
#
loop_
_entity.id
_entity.type
_entity.pdbx_description
1 polymer ?
#
loop_
_entity_poly.entity_id
_entity_poly.type
_entity_poly.pdbx_seq_one_letter_code
_entity_poly.pdbx_strand_id
1 'polypeptide(L)'
;MNSCLSSKFEVITDTGEIIVSDCGQITCLDYEAQKSYSLTYEAQDGGGRVTAVNLFMEVSDANDNPPHFTKDVYTHEVLENSAKILPPLFIKATDSDGSTQGNGKITYSILSSELNDPTAIVIHPETGKVSLTRPLKHSETPGGTGLLNIIIKATDHGNPPLTSTAKLVLKVKKENDGAPEFSNLPYRANVKENAKGGTSVLRIAATDPDGPDSEISYFIHSGAKDNFCFRRKIRLD
;
A
#
# COMPACT_ATOMS: atom_id res chain seq x y z
N MET A 1 -44.23 19.38 28.82
CA MET A 1 -42.97 18.61 28.86
C MET A 1 -42.73 18.06 27.47
N ASN A 2 -42.22 18.88 26.56
CA ASN A 2 -42.04 18.49 25.16
C ASN A 2 -40.56 18.58 24.78
N SER A 3 -40.00 17.40 24.54
CA SER A 3 -38.93 17.06 23.58
C SER A 3 -37.73 18.01 23.45
N CYS A 4 -36.67 17.73 24.22
CA CYS A 4 -35.29 18.11 23.86
C CYS A 4 -34.37 16.88 23.77
N LEU A 5 -34.86 15.76 23.21
CA LEU A 5 -34.00 14.58 22.97
C LEU A 5 -33.28 14.64 21.60
N SER A 6 -33.19 15.81 20.95
CA SER A 6 -32.42 15.94 19.69
C SER A 6 -31.78 17.31 19.44
N SER A 7 -31.80 18.23 20.40
CA SER A 7 -31.18 19.55 20.22
C SER A 7 -29.68 19.46 20.56
N LYS A 8 -28.82 19.89 19.65
CA LYS A 8 -27.36 20.00 19.89
C LYS A 8 -26.98 21.22 20.73
N PHE A 9 -27.89 22.18 20.85
CA PHE A 9 -27.71 23.43 21.58
C PHE A 9 -28.93 23.70 22.46
N GLU A 10 -28.69 24.25 23.65
CA GLU A 10 -29.70 24.69 24.62
C GLU A 10 -29.47 26.16 24.94
N VAL A 11 -30.57 26.89 25.18
CA VAL A 11 -30.53 28.30 25.58
C VAL A 11 -30.97 28.42 27.02
N ILE A 12 -30.13 29.02 27.86
CA ILE A 12 -30.48 29.38 29.23
C ILE A 12 -31.35 30.64 29.17
N THR A 13 -32.66 30.47 29.32
CA THR A 13 -33.69 31.49 29.05
C THR A 13 -33.52 32.76 29.87
N ASP A 14 -32.97 32.66 31.08
CA ASP A 14 -32.88 33.77 32.03
C ASP A 14 -31.63 34.64 31.80
N THR A 15 -30.58 34.09 31.16
CA THR A 15 -29.31 34.79 30.87
C THR A 15 -29.12 35.07 29.38
N GLY A 16 -29.83 34.33 28.53
CA GLY A 16 -29.63 34.30 27.09
C GLY A 16 -28.40 33.50 26.64
N GLU A 17 -27.71 32.82 27.55
CA GLU A 17 -26.53 32.00 27.23
C GLU A 17 -26.90 30.80 26.36
N ILE A 18 -26.08 30.49 25.35
CA ILE A 18 -26.25 29.31 24.49
C ILE A 18 -25.16 28.30 24.87
N ILE A 19 -25.58 27.11 25.28
CA ILE A 19 -24.69 26.01 25.64
C ILE A 19 -24.86 24.85 24.65
N VAL A 20 -23.81 24.05 24.49
CA VAL A 20 -23.93 22.76 23.81
C VAL A 20 -24.73 21.83 24.72
N SER A 21 -25.81 21.26 24.20
CA SER A 21 -26.68 20.37 24.98
C SER A 21 -25.94 19.09 25.36
N ASP A 22 -26.29 18.52 26.52
CA ASP A 22 -25.91 17.15 26.84
C ASP A 22 -26.67 16.18 25.93
N CYS A 23 -25.99 15.69 24.90
CA CYS A 23 -26.55 14.73 23.94
C CYS A 23 -26.42 13.27 24.40
N GLY A 24 -25.92 13.01 25.62
CA GLY A 24 -25.67 11.66 26.12
C GLY A 24 -24.57 10.89 25.37
N GLN A 25 -23.74 11.59 24.59
CA GLN A 25 -22.59 11.05 23.86
C GLN A 25 -21.30 11.81 24.23
N ILE A 26 -20.14 11.24 23.87
CA ILE A 26 -18.82 11.84 24.12
C ILE A 26 -18.64 13.14 23.30
N THR A 27 -19.22 13.23 22.09
CA THR A 27 -19.16 14.39 21.21
C THR A 27 -20.54 14.74 20.65
N CYS A 28 -21.08 15.89 21.05
CA CYS A 28 -22.38 16.38 20.55
C CYS A 28 -22.25 17.18 19.24
N LEU A 29 -21.06 17.75 19.04
CA LEU A 29 -20.64 18.42 17.82
C LEU A 29 -19.50 17.61 17.22
N ASP A 30 -19.58 17.40 15.91
CA ASP A 30 -18.66 16.60 15.12
C ASP A 30 -18.46 17.38 13.82
N TYR A 31 -17.21 17.76 13.54
CA TYR A 31 -16.84 18.59 12.39
C TYR A 31 -17.01 17.81 11.09
N GLU A 32 -16.68 16.53 11.11
CA GLU A 32 -16.77 15.57 10.01
C GLU A 32 -18.23 15.37 9.61
N ALA A 33 -19.14 15.36 10.59
CA ALA A 33 -20.58 15.28 10.34
C ALA A 33 -21.20 16.60 9.87
N GLN A 34 -20.91 17.71 10.55
CA GLN A 34 -21.49 19.02 10.22
C GLN A 34 -20.62 20.20 10.68
N LYS A 35 -20.08 20.94 9.71
CA LYS A 35 -19.11 22.03 9.93
C LYS A 35 -19.70 23.35 10.43
N SER A 36 -21.00 23.56 10.28
CA SER A 36 -21.64 24.82 10.67
C SER A 36 -23.13 24.68 10.94
N TYR A 37 -23.67 25.57 11.76
CA TYR A 37 -25.08 25.67 12.08
C TYR A 37 -25.56 27.11 11.84
N SER A 38 -26.76 27.25 11.27
CA SER A 38 -27.47 28.53 11.22
C SER A 38 -28.72 28.42 12.07
N LEU A 39 -28.84 29.31 13.05
CA LEU A 39 -29.92 29.35 14.03
C LEU A 39 -30.63 30.69 13.95
N THR A 40 -31.92 30.74 14.26
CA THR A 40 -32.64 31.98 14.55
C THR A 40 -32.90 32.03 16.04
N TYR A 41 -32.36 33.05 16.70
CA TYR A 41 -32.44 33.28 18.13
C TYR A 41 -33.47 34.36 18.42
N GLU A 42 -34.47 34.04 19.25
CA GLU A 42 -35.60 34.93 19.55
C GLU A 42 -35.63 35.28 21.04
N ALA A 43 -35.87 36.56 21.35
CA ALA A 43 -36.15 37.03 22.71
C ALA A 43 -37.59 37.56 22.77
N GLN A 44 -38.32 37.19 23.83
CA GLN A 44 -39.71 37.59 24.06
C GLN A 44 -39.85 38.34 25.38
N ASP A 45 -40.55 39.47 25.38
CA ASP A 45 -40.90 40.18 26.63
C ASP A 45 -42.14 39.59 27.31
N GLY A 46 -42.40 39.97 28.56
CA GLY A 46 -43.58 39.50 29.32
C GLY A 46 -44.93 39.93 28.73
N GLY A 47 -44.94 40.83 27.74
CA GLY A 47 -46.12 41.24 26.97
C GLY A 47 -46.30 40.47 25.66
N GLY A 48 -45.42 39.52 25.36
CA GLY A 48 -45.47 38.66 24.17
C GLY A 48 -44.82 39.24 22.91
N ARG A 49 -44.19 40.42 22.99
CA ARG A 49 -43.46 40.99 21.83
C ARG A 49 -42.13 40.30 21.66
N VAL A 50 -41.77 40.01 20.41
CA VAL A 50 -40.57 39.24 20.06
C VAL A 50 -39.61 40.04 19.20
N THR A 51 -38.32 39.74 19.31
CA THR A 51 -37.28 40.12 18.36
C THR A 51 -36.42 38.91 18.05
N ALA A 52 -35.97 38.77 16.81
CA ALA A 52 -35.15 37.64 16.37
C ALA A 52 -33.87 38.10 15.67
N VAL A 53 -32.82 37.30 15.81
CA VAL A 53 -31.53 37.47 15.13
C VAL A 53 -31.05 36.14 14.56
N ASN A 54 -30.37 36.16 13.41
CA ASN A 54 -29.75 34.97 12.86
C ASN A 54 -28.33 34.82 13.41
N LEU A 55 -28.04 33.65 13.97
CA LEU A 55 -26.72 33.25 14.44
C LEU A 55 -26.12 32.26 13.45
N PHE A 56 -24.85 32.47 13.13
CA PHE A 56 -24.05 31.52 12.36
C PHE A 56 -22.93 31.02 13.25
N MET A 57 -22.88 29.70 13.44
CA MET A 57 -21.87 29.05 14.28
C MET A 57 -21.05 28.11 13.41
N GLU A 58 -19.73 28.30 13.44
CA GLU A 58 -18.78 27.38 12.82
C GLU A 58 -18.27 26.39 13.87
N VAL A 59 -18.16 25.12 13.48
CA VAL A 59 -17.53 24.09 14.29
C VAL A 59 -16.04 24.12 13.96
N SER A 60 -15.21 24.29 14.99
CA SER A 60 -13.76 24.11 14.85
C SER A 60 -13.42 22.63 14.79
N ASP A 61 -12.62 22.26 13.81
CA ASP A 61 -12.04 20.94 13.63
C ASP A 61 -11.11 20.56 14.81
N ALA A 62 -11.26 19.33 15.31
CA ALA A 62 -10.43 18.74 16.35
C ALA A 62 -9.76 17.48 15.79
N ASN A 63 -8.50 17.21 16.18
CA ASN A 63 -7.78 16.03 15.69
C ASN A 63 -8.25 14.76 16.41
N ASP A 64 -9.34 14.15 15.96
CA ASP A 64 -9.96 12.97 16.57
C ASP A 64 -10.05 11.76 15.65
N ASN A 65 -9.66 11.88 14.37
CA ASN A 65 -9.53 10.75 13.47
C ASN A 65 -8.06 10.44 13.17
N PRO A 66 -7.57 9.21 13.43
CA PRO A 66 -6.23 8.83 13.03
C PRO A 66 -6.14 8.59 11.51
N PRO A 67 -4.95 8.78 10.90
CA PRO A 67 -4.74 8.40 9.50
C PRO A 67 -5.05 6.91 9.28
N HIS A 68 -5.65 6.56 8.16
CA HIS A 68 -5.99 5.19 7.79
C HIS A 68 -5.37 4.77 6.46
N PHE A 69 -4.54 3.73 6.47
CA PHE A 69 -3.95 3.19 5.23
C PHE A 69 -5.01 2.58 4.31
N THR A 70 -4.86 2.76 3.00
CA THR A 70 -5.79 2.16 2.01
C THR A 70 -5.71 0.64 1.92
N LYS A 71 -4.68 0.02 2.51
CA LYS A 71 -4.45 -1.43 2.59
C LYS A 71 -3.72 -1.75 3.90
N ASP A 72 -4.08 -2.88 4.51
CA ASP A 72 -3.35 -3.43 5.65
C ASP A 72 -1.97 -3.99 5.24
N VAL A 73 -1.90 -4.55 4.03
CA VAL A 73 -0.70 -5.15 3.46
C VAL A 73 -0.48 -4.67 2.02
N TYR A 74 0.67 -4.05 1.78
CA TYR A 74 1.19 -3.74 0.46
C TYR A 74 2.18 -4.85 0.07
N THR A 75 2.05 -5.39 -1.15
CA THR A 75 3.00 -6.37 -1.69
C THR A 75 3.55 -5.86 -3.01
N HIS A 76 4.87 -5.94 -3.19
CA HIS A 76 5.53 -5.47 -4.39
C HIS A 76 6.75 -6.31 -4.73
N GLU A 77 7.06 -6.50 -6.01
CA GLU A 77 8.25 -7.22 -6.44
C GLU A 77 9.38 -6.24 -6.76
N VAL A 78 10.60 -6.61 -6.42
CA VAL A 78 11.80 -5.82 -6.67
C VAL A 78 12.87 -6.76 -7.19
N LEU A 79 13.43 -6.49 -8.37
CA LEU A 79 14.60 -7.23 -8.83
C LEU A 79 15.80 -6.83 -7.97
N GLU A 80 16.59 -7.80 -7.52
CA GLU A 80 17.88 -7.52 -6.92
C GLU A 80 18.77 -6.75 -7.91
N ASN A 81 19.79 -6.05 -7.41
CA ASN A 81 20.66 -5.14 -8.19
C ASN A 81 19.95 -3.95 -8.86
N SER A 82 18.62 -3.92 -8.90
CA SER A 82 17.90 -2.81 -9.48
C SER A 82 18.10 -1.53 -8.66
N ALA A 83 18.45 -0.45 -9.35
CA ALA A 83 18.62 0.86 -8.74
C ALA A 83 17.27 1.51 -8.35
N LYS A 84 16.14 0.99 -8.85
CA LYS A 84 14.81 1.58 -8.66
C LYS A 84 13.76 0.50 -8.49
N ILE A 85 12.74 0.79 -7.68
CA ILE A 85 11.52 -0.03 -7.63
C ILE A 85 10.69 0.24 -8.88
N LEU A 86 10.43 -0.80 -9.67
CA LEU A 86 9.66 -0.74 -10.90
C LEU A 86 8.57 -1.83 -10.90
N PRO A 87 7.31 -1.48 -11.25
CA PRO A 87 6.81 -0.11 -11.44
C PRO A 87 6.88 0.72 -10.13
N PRO A 88 6.84 2.06 -10.18
CA PRO A 88 6.93 2.88 -8.98
C PRO A 88 5.90 2.49 -7.91
N LEU A 89 6.37 2.29 -6.68
CA LEU A 89 5.53 1.93 -5.54
C LEU A 89 5.16 3.19 -4.73
N PHE A 90 3.86 3.34 -4.48
CA PHE A 90 3.31 4.35 -3.59
C PHE A 90 2.45 3.67 -2.53
N ILE A 91 2.64 4.07 -1.29
CA ILE A 91 1.70 3.79 -0.20
C ILE A 91 0.73 4.96 -0.06
N LYS A 92 -0.45 4.70 0.51
CA LYS A 92 -1.45 5.75 0.70
C LYS A 92 -2.23 5.54 1.99
N ALA A 93 -2.37 6.62 2.74
CA ALA A 93 -3.32 6.75 3.84
C ALA A 93 -4.24 7.95 3.59
N THR A 94 -5.36 7.97 4.29
CA THR A 94 -6.36 9.04 4.28
C THR A 94 -6.70 9.40 5.71
N ASP A 95 -7.00 10.66 5.95
CA ASP A 95 -7.46 11.16 7.24
C ASP A 95 -8.83 11.81 7.01
N SER A 96 -9.76 11.61 7.95
CA SER A 96 -11.11 12.19 7.87
C SER A 96 -11.12 13.63 8.35
N ASP A 97 -10.17 13.99 9.22
CA ASP A 97 -10.06 15.34 9.77
C ASP A 97 -9.78 16.35 8.65
N GLY A 98 -10.24 17.58 8.85
CA GLY A 98 -9.95 18.65 7.91
C GLY A 98 -8.46 18.96 7.85
N SER A 99 -7.95 19.32 6.68
CA SER A 99 -6.55 19.74 6.53
C SER A 99 -6.24 21.11 7.14
N THR A 100 -7.26 21.78 7.66
CA THR A 100 -7.12 23.05 8.38
C THR A 100 -6.34 22.79 9.67
N GLN A 101 -5.32 23.60 9.96
CA GLN A 101 -4.41 23.41 11.10
C GLN A 101 -3.51 22.15 11.05
N GLY A 102 -3.68 21.27 10.05
CA GLY A 102 -2.82 20.11 9.82
C GLY A 102 -3.39 18.77 10.28
N ASN A 103 -4.59 18.74 10.88
CA ASN A 103 -5.23 17.50 11.37
C ASN A 103 -5.35 16.46 10.25
N GLY A 104 -5.86 16.84 9.08
CA GLY A 104 -5.92 15.94 7.92
C GLY A 104 -4.61 15.76 7.12
N LYS A 105 -3.48 16.39 7.54
CA LYS A 105 -2.22 16.36 6.77
C LYS A 105 -1.35 15.18 7.23
N ILE A 106 -1.05 14.27 6.30
CA ILE A 106 -0.32 13.04 6.59
C ILE A 106 1.16 13.13 6.21
N THR A 107 2.03 12.67 7.11
CA THR A 107 3.44 12.31 6.83
C THR A 107 3.64 10.80 6.91
N TYR A 108 4.33 10.25 5.92
CA TYR A 108 4.75 8.85 5.86
C TYR A 108 6.17 8.64 6.38
N SER A 109 6.39 7.53 7.08
CA SER A 109 7.72 7.09 7.52
C SER A 109 7.83 5.55 7.56
N ILE A 110 9.05 5.05 7.62
CA ILE A 110 9.32 3.63 7.90
C ILE A 110 9.53 3.50 9.41
N LEU A 111 8.70 2.69 10.06
CA LEU A 111 8.81 2.43 11.50
C LEU A 111 9.85 1.35 11.79
N SER A 112 9.87 0.28 10.99
CA SER A 112 10.87 -0.79 11.09
C SER A 112 11.03 -1.56 9.78
N SER A 113 12.19 -2.17 9.59
CA SER A 113 12.54 -3.01 8.45
C SER A 113 13.38 -4.19 8.95
N GLU A 114 13.26 -5.35 8.29
CA GLU A 114 14.10 -6.52 8.59
C GLU A 114 15.49 -6.45 7.92
N LEU A 115 15.81 -5.35 7.21
CA LEU A 115 17.16 -5.12 6.68
C LEU A 115 18.13 -4.71 7.79
N ASN A 116 19.36 -5.22 7.71
CA ASN A 116 20.47 -4.78 8.56
C ASN A 116 20.80 -3.30 8.37
N ASP A 117 20.68 -2.80 7.14
CA ASP A 117 20.80 -1.39 6.79
C ASP A 117 19.40 -0.82 6.52
N PRO A 118 18.77 -0.14 7.50
CA PRO A 118 17.43 0.40 7.33
C PRO A 118 17.38 1.59 6.35
N THR A 119 18.52 2.18 5.99
CA THR A 119 18.57 3.33 5.06
C THR A 119 18.49 2.92 3.60
N ALA A 120 18.64 1.63 3.29
CA ALA A 120 18.54 1.07 1.94
C ALA A 120 17.18 1.36 1.28
N ILE A 121 16.13 1.57 2.09
CA ILE A 121 14.77 1.88 1.65
C ILE A 121 14.33 3.16 2.33
N VAL A 122 13.76 4.07 1.54
CA VAL A 122 13.21 5.34 2.03
C VAL A 122 11.81 5.53 1.51
N ILE A 123 11.05 6.36 2.23
CA ILE A 123 9.69 6.73 1.87
C ILE A 123 9.58 8.25 1.83
N HIS A 124 9.06 8.78 0.74
CA HIS A 124 8.86 10.22 0.63
C HIS A 124 7.73 10.65 1.57
N PRO A 125 7.97 11.59 2.50
CA PRO A 125 7.06 11.89 3.60
C PRO A 125 5.68 12.39 3.13
N GLU A 126 5.61 13.15 2.03
CA GLU A 126 4.35 13.70 1.55
C GLU A 126 3.66 12.86 0.47
N THR A 127 4.43 12.23 -0.42
CA THR A 127 3.87 11.51 -1.59
C THR A 127 3.66 10.02 -1.32
N GLY A 128 4.25 9.46 -0.26
CA GLY A 128 4.21 8.03 0.01
C GLY A 128 5.01 7.19 -0.99
N LYS A 129 5.85 7.81 -1.84
CA LYS A 129 6.69 7.09 -2.79
C LYS A 129 7.78 6.31 -2.06
N VAL A 130 7.82 4.99 -2.26
CA VAL A 130 8.88 4.13 -1.74
C VAL A 130 10.02 4.10 -2.75
N SER A 131 11.27 4.23 -2.28
CA SER A 131 12.46 4.27 -3.14
C SER A 131 13.64 3.55 -2.49
N LEU A 132 14.58 3.11 -3.32
CA LEU A 132 15.85 2.52 -2.89
C LEU A 132 16.92 3.60 -2.87
N THR A 133 17.77 3.61 -1.85
CA THR A 133 19.00 4.43 -1.82
C THR A 133 20.19 3.67 -2.38
N ARG A 134 20.11 2.33 -2.36
CA ARG A 134 21.03 1.39 -2.99
C ARG A 134 20.28 0.15 -3.47
N PRO A 135 20.83 -0.60 -4.43
CA PRO A 135 20.26 -1.89 -4.78
C PRO A 135 20.17 -2.85 -3.59
N LEU A 136 19.12 -3.66 -3.58
CA LEU A 136 18.94 -4.76 -2.64
C LEU A 136 19.55 -6.03 -3.22
N LYS A 137 20.03 -6.92 -2.34
CA LYS A 137 20.39 -8.29 -2.71
C LYS A 137 19.35 -9.27 -2.18
N HIS A 138 19.03 -10.31 -2.94
CA HIS A 138 18.12 -11.36 -2.47
C HIS A 138 18.61 -11.98 -1.16
N SER A 139 19.92 -12.16 -1.03
CA SER A 139 20.57 -12.72 0.17
C SER A 139 20.49 -11.84 1.42
N GLU A 140 20.18 -10.53 1.29
CA GLU A 140 19.99 -9.62 2.43
C GLU A 140 18.61 -9.79 3.09
N THR A 141 17.68 -10.48 2.43
CA THR A 141 16.38 -10.79 3.02
C THR A 141 16.53 -11.79 4.18
N PRO A 142 15.65 -11.75 5.20
CA PRO A 142 15.69 -12.69 6.31
C PRO A 142 15.72 -14.15 5.84
N GLY A 143 16.77 -14.86 6.26
CA GLY A 143 17.01 -16.26 5.89
C GLY A 143 17.26 -16.50 4.40
N GLY A 144 17.48 -15.45 3.59
CA GLY A 144 17.61 -15.55 2.14
C GLY A 144 16.32 -16.03 1.45
N THR A 145 15.15 -15.68 1.99
CA THR A 145 13.85 -16.14 1.49
C THR A 145 13.32 -15.34 0.29
N GLY A 146 13.93 -14.19 -0.02
CA GLY A 146 13.43 -13.24 -1.00
C GLY A 146 12.24 -12.42 -0.49
N LEU A 147 11.82 -12.57 0.77
CA LEU A 147 10.74 -11.80 1.38
C LEU A 147 11.30 -10.82 2.41
N LEU A 148 11.00 -9.54 2.24
CA LEU A 148 11.37 -8.49 3.18
C LEU A 148 10.12 -7.80 3.72
N ASN A 149 9.91 -7.88 5.04
CA ASN A 149 8.82 -7.19 5.72
C ASN A 149 9.28 -5.84 6.29
N ILE A 150 8.43 -4.84 6.10
CA ILE A 150 8.65 -3.46 6.54
C ILE A 150 7.35 -3.00 7.19
N ILE A 151 7.45 -2.34 8.35
CA ILE A 151 6.32 -1.67 8.98
C ILE A 151 6.39 -0.20 8.61
N ILE A 152 5.37 0.27 7.89
CA ILE A 152 5.22 1.68 7.50
C ILE A 152 4.28 2.38 8.47
N LYS A 153 4.48 3.69 8.67
CA LYS A 153 3.71 4.53 9.59
C LYS A 153 3.19 5.76 8.85
N ALA A 154 1.93 6.10 9.10
CA ALA A 154 1.32 7.38 8.76
C ALA A 154 1.09 8.16 10.06
N THR A 155 1.30 9.48 10.01
CA THR A 155 1.13 10.37 11.16
C THR A 155 0.50 11.66 10.67
N ASP A 156 -0.58 12.07 11.32
CA ASP A 156 -1.18 13.38 11.08
C ASP A 156 -0.30 14.51 11.65
N HIS A 157 -0.68 15.76 11.41
CA HIS A 157 -0.02 16.94 11.99
C HIS A 157 -0.88 17.60 13.06
N GLY A 158 -1.86 16.88 13.62
CA GLY A 158 -2.71 17.38 14.68
C GLY A 158 -2.00 17.39 16.04
N ASN A 159 -2.70 17.88 17.07
CA ASN A 159 -2.18 17.99 18.42
C ASN A 159 -3.16 17.44 19.48
N PRO A 160 -2.87 16.32 20.15
CA PRO A 160 -1.70 15.45 19.93
C PRO A 160 -1.77 14.74 18.56
N PRO A 161 -0.61 14.37 17.98
CA PRO A 161 -0.60 13.69 16.69
C PRO A 161 -1.09 12.24 16.83
N LEU A 162 -1.97 11.81 15.93
CA LEU A 162 -2.42 10.43 15.82
C LEU A 162 -1.71 9.71 14.68
N THR A 163 -1.67 8.38 14.78
CA THR A 163 -0.84 7.55 13.90
C THR A 163 -1.48 6.21 13.62
N SER A 164 -1.15 5.65 12.45
CA SER A 164 -1.44 4.25 12.12
C SER A 164 -0.25 3.58 11.47
N THR A 165 -0.30 2.25 11.40
CA THR A 165 0.73 1.42 10.78
C THR A 165 0.12 0.44 9.79
N ALA A 166 0.91 0.03 8.80
CA ALA A 166 0.58 -1.01 7.85
C ALA A 166 1.83 -1.82 7.49
N LYS A 167 1.65 -2.97 6.84
CA LYS A 167 2.75 -3.83 6.40
C LYS A 167 3.09 -3.61 4.93
N LEU A 168 4.37 -3.47 4.61
CA LEU A 168 4.90 -3.55 3.25
C LEU A 168 5.76 -4.81 3.13
N VAL A 169 5.45 -5.63 2.13
CA VAL A 169 6.19 -6.86 1.79
C VAL A 169 6.84 -6.66 0.43
N LEU A 170 8.17 -6.56 0.41
CA LEU A 170 8.95 -6.56 -0.81
C LEU A 170 9.41 -7.99 -1.13
N LYS A 171 9.06 -8.47 -2.32
CA LYS A 171 9.53 -9.73 -2.88
C LYS A 171 10.77 -9.44 -3.70
N VAL A 172 11.94 -9.57 -3.09
CA VAL A 172 13.22 -9.42 -3.78
C VAL A 172 13.44 -10.64 -4.65
N LYS A 173 13.43 -10.47 -5.97
CA LYS A 173 13.67 -11.52 -6.96
C LYS A 173 15.11 -11.49 -7.39
N LYS A 174 15.68 -12.66 -7.66
CA LYS A 174 16.99 -12.72 -8.30
C LYS A 174 16.91 -12.15 -9.71
N GLU A 175 17.95 -11.44 -10.11
CA GLU A 175 18.12 -11.00 -11.49
C GLU A 175 18.62 -12.21 -12.30
N ASN A 176 18.14 -12.35 -13.55
CA ASN A 176 18.65 -13.38 -14.45
C ASN A 176 19.80 -12.76 -15.27
N ASP A 177 21.00 -12.79 -14.70
CA ASP A 177 22.22 -12.16 -15.21
C ASP A 177 22.93 -13.00 -16.29
N GLY A 178 22.49 -14.23 -16.55
CA GLY A 178 23.09 -15.19 -17.49
C GLY A 178 22.16 -15.60 -18.64
N ALA A 179 22.76 -15.88 -19.81
CA ALA A 179 22.08 -16.60 -20.86
C ALA A 179 22.26 -18.11 -20.66
N PRO A 180 21.29 -18.97 -21.01
CA PRO A 180 21.47 -20.41 -20.97
C PRO A 180 22.64 -20.86 -21.84
N GLU A 181 23.54 -21.67 -21.27
CA GLU A 181 24.70 -22.22 -21.97
C GLU A 181 24.55 -23.71 -22.20
N PHE A 182 24.87 -24.17 -23.41
CA PHE A 182 24.92 -25.60 -23.72
C PHE A 182 26.18 -26.25 -23.15
N SER A 183 26.01 -27.40 -22.49
CA SER A 183 27.11 -28.17 -21.92
C SER A 183 27.59 -29.29 -22.88
N ASN A 184 28.88 -29.66 -22.85
CA ASN A 184 29.43 -30.80 -23.60
C ASN A 184 29.38 -30.65 -25.14
N LEU A 185 29.75 -29.48 -25.67
CA LEU A 185 29.87 -29.24 -27.11
C LEU A 185 31.12 -29.94 -27.69
N PRO A 186 31.10 -30.39 -28.96
CA PRO A 186 29.98 -30.35 -29.91
C PRO A 186 29.02 -31.55 -29.77
N TYR A 187 27.74 -31.34 -30.04
CA TYR A 187 26.76 -32.41 -30.10
C TYR A 187 26.82 -33.17 -31.43
N ARG A 188 27.01 -34.49 -31.38
CA ARG A 188 26.96 -35.38 -32.54
C ARG A 188 26.15 -36.64 -32.20
N ALA A 189 25.31 -37.08 -33.12
CA ALA A 189 24.55 -38.32 -33.00
C ALA A 189 24.35 -38.94 -34.39
N ASN A 190 24.27 -40.27 -34.43
CA ASN A 190 23.95 -41.03 -35.62
C ASN A 190 22.61 -41.73 -35.40
N VAL A 191 21.74 -41.71 -36.41
CA VAL A 191 20.45 -42.42 -36.41
C VAL A 191 20.38 -43.30 -37.65
N LYS A 192 19.90 -44.54 -37.49
CA LYS A 192 19.72 -45.44 -38.63
C LYS A 192 18.52 -44.98 -39.47
N GLU A 193 18.61 -45.11 -40.78
CA GLU A 193 17.54 -44.72 -41.70
C GLU A 193 16.20 -45.43 -41.44
N ASN A 194 16.25 -46.65 -40.88
CA ASN A 194 15.07 -47.45 -40.55
C ASN A 194 14.61 -47.30 -39.09
N ALA A 195 15.07 -46.27 -38.39
CA ALA A 195 14.65 -45.98 -37.02
C ALA A 195 13.15 -45.66 -36.98
N LYS A 196 12.43 -46.27 -36.04
CA LYS A 196 10.99 -46.04 -35.88
C LYS A 196 10.73 -44.64 -35.31
N GLY A 197 9.56 -44.09 -35.60
CA GLY A 197 9.09 -42.84 -34.98
C GLY A 197 9.13 -42.92 -33.45
N GLY A 198 9.63 -41.87 -32.80
CA GLY A 198 9.83 -41.83 -31.34
C GLY A 198 11.18 -42.39 -30.87
N THR A 199 12.07 -42.83 -31.78
CA THR A 199 13.44 -43.21 -31.41
C THR A 199 14.17 -42.01 -30.82
N SER A 200 14.71 -42.16 -29.61
CA SER A 200 15.54 -41.13 -28.98
C SER A 200 16.88 -41.01 -29.69
N VAL A 201 17.23 -39.81 -30.17
CA VAL A 201 18.47 -39.57 -30.94
C VAL A 201 19.56 -39.00 -30.06
N LEU A 202 19.26 -37.91 -29.34
CA LEU A 202 20.19 -37.22 -28.46
C LEU A 202 19.39 -36.48 -27.38
N ARG A 203 19.99 -36.32 -26.19
CA ARG A 203 19.53 -35.39 -25.17
C ARG A 203 20.51 -34.21 -25.10
N ILE A 204 20.00 -33.01 -25.34
CA ILE A 204 20.74 -31.77 -25.20
C ILE A 204 20.40 -31.16 -23.83
N ALA A 205 21.38 -30.57 -23.17
CA ALA A 205 21.21 -29.92 -21.87
C ALA A 205 21.90 -28.56 -21.88
N ALA A 206 21.10 -27.51 -21.74
CA ALA A 206 21.55 -26.18 -21.36
C ALA A 206 21.39 -26.01 -19.84
N THR A 207 22.28 -25.22 -19.27
CA THR A 207 22.25 -24.77 -17.87
C THR A 207 22.28 -23.26 -17.87
N ASP A 208 21.48 -22.65 -17.00
CA ASP A 208 21.53 -21.21 -16.79
C ASP A 208 22.46 -20.91 -15.60
N PRO A 209 23.43 -19.98 -15.74
CA PRO A 209 24.31 -19.57 -14.65
C PRO A 209 23.57 -19.06 -13.40
N ASP A 210 22.34 -18.55 -13.55
CA ASP A 210 21.56 -17.94 -12.47
C ASP A 210 20.91 -18.98 -11.51
N GLY A 211 21.00 -20.26 -11.88
CA GLY A 211 20.68 -21.38 -11.01
C GLY A 211 19.38 -22.12 -11.39
N PRO A 212 18.84 -22.95 -10.47
CA PRO A 212 17.75 -23.87 -10.78
C PRO A 212 16.40 -23.20 -11.04
N ASP A 213 16.28 -21.89 -10.77
CA ASP A 213 15.05 -21.12 -10.93
C ASP A 213 14.86 -20.58 -12.36
N SER A 214 15.86 -20.71 -13.24
CA SER A 214 15.75 -20.30 -14.64
C SER A 214 14.98 -21.35 -15.45
N GLU A 215 13.80 -20.98 -15.96
CA GLU A 215 12.99 -21.87 -16.81
C GLU A 215 13.58 -21.95 -18.23
N ILE A 216 14.35 -23.01 -18.50
CA ILE A 216 14.95 -23.23 -19.83
C ILE A 216 13.97 -23.93 -20.76
N SER A 217 13.67 -23.28 -21.90
CA SER A 217 12.89 -23.84 -22.99
C SER A 217 13.74 -24.05 -24.25
N TYR A 218 13.51 -25.16 -24.96
CA TYR A 218 14.28 -25.54 -26.15
C TYR A 218 13.42 -25.45 -27.43
N PHE A 219 13.98 -24.86 -28.49
CA PHE A 219 13.30 -24.68 -29.78
C PHE A 219 14.23 -25.00 -30.96
N ILE A 220 13.68 -25.52 -32.07
CA ILE A 220 14.44 -25.70 -33.31
C ILE A 220 14.25 -24.42 -34.13
N HIS A 221 15.33 -23.67 -34.35
CA HIS A 221 15.26 -22.42 -35.11
C HIS A 221 15.18 -22.63 -36.63
N SER A 222 15.92 -23.61 -37.17
CA SER A 222 15.98 -23.87 -38.61
C SER A 222 16.43 -25.31 -38.92
N GLY A 223 16.27 -25.75 -40.18
CA GLY A 223 16.81 -27.02 -40.67
C GLY A 223 15.94 -28.28 -40.49
N ALA A 224 14.77 -28.18 -39.86
CA ALA A 224 13.95 -29.35 -39.53
C ALA A 224 12.45 -29.14 -39.79
N LYS A 225 12.06 -28.64 -40.97
CA LYS A 225 10.64 -28.32 -41.19
C LYS A 225 9.68 -29.53 -41.11
N ASP A 226 10.14 -30.78 -41.28
CA ASP A 226 9.24 -31.95 -41.25
C ASP A 226 9.76 -33.20 -40.49
N ASN A 227 11.00 -33.21 -39.97
CA ASN A 227 11.66 -34.46 -39.51
C ASN A 227 12.02 -34.55 -38.02
N PHE A 228 11.97 -33.46 -37.25
CA PHE A 228 12.34 -33.46 -35.82
C PHE A 228 11.36 -32.65 -34.99
N CYS A 229 11.01 -33.16 -33.80
CA CYS A 229 10.19 -32.44 -32.81
C CYS A 229 10.78 -32.59 -31.40
N PHE A 230 10.68 -31.56 -30.57
CA PHE A 230 10.93 -31.69 -29.14
C PHE A 230 9.70 -32.29 -28.46
N ARG A 231 9.87 -33.41 -27.76
CA ARG A 231 8.82 -33.99 -26.92
C ARG A 231 8.90 -33.32 -25.55
N ARG A 232 7.96 -32.39 -25.26
CA ARG A 232 7.85 -31.81 -23.92
C ARG A 232 7.54 -32.94 -22.94
N LYS A 233 8.36 -33.10 -21.90
CA LYS A 233 8.04 -34.03 -20.81
C LYS A 233 6.92 -33.35 -20.01
N ILE A 234 5.68 -33.83 -20.16
CA ILE A 234 4.59 -33.41 -19.28
C ILE A 234 5.02 -33.85 -17.87
N ARG A 235 5.24 -32.89 -16.97
CA ARG A 235 5.25 -33.19 -15.53
C ARG A 235 3.82 -33.64 -15.23
N LEU A 236 3.66 -34.92 -14.90
CA LEU A 236 2.50 -35.35 -14.14
C LEU A 236 2.83 -34.91 -12.71
N ASP A 237 2.05 -33.97 -12.22
CA ASP A 237 2.08 -33.51 -10.83
C ASP A 237 1.81 -34.68 -9.86
#